data_AF-A0A1H9HFN0-F1
#
_entry.id   AF-A0A1H9HFN0-F1
#
_cell.length_a   1.000
_cell.length_b   1.000
_cell.length_c   1.000
_cell.angle_alpha   90.00
_cell.angle_beta   90.00
_cell.angle_gamma   90.00
#
_symmetry.space_group_name_H-M   'P 1'
#
loop_
_entity.id
_entity.type
_entity.pdbx_description
1 polymer ?
#
loop_
_entity_poly.entity_id
_entity_poly.type
_entity_poly.pdbx_seq_one_letter_code
_entity_poly.pdbx_strand_id
1 'polypeptide(L)'
;MLRFIAPLTIALLASFLAPLAQADCADEQTWCETKCEVKHMTDDAAVTGCKSKCVAARAACSTKAGAETAWDATKKAAQDTKSFFKGLTE
;
A
#
# COMPACT_ATOMS: atom_id res chain seq x y z
N MET A 1 -0.43 8.11 -33.96
CA MET A 1 -1.19 8.63 -32.80
C MET A 1 -1.52 7.54 -31.78
N LEU A 2 -2.05 6.37 -32.17
CA LEU A 2 -2.51 5.34 -31.22
C LEU A 2 -1.41 4.61 -30.40
N ARG A 3 -0.14 4.62 -30.85
CA ARG A 3 0.96 3.88 -30.20
C ARG A 3 1.44 4.46 -28.86
N PHE A 4 1.07 5.71 -28.53
CA PHE A 4 1.42 6.36 -27.27
C PHE A 4 0.27 6.39 -26.24
N ILE A 5 -0.94 5.97 -26.63
CA ILE A 5 -2.13 6.02 -25.77
C ILE A 5 -2.10 4.88 -24.73
N ALA A 6 -1.67 3.68 -25.16
CA ALA A 6 -1.62 2.49 -24.31
C ALA A 6 -0.75 2.61 -23.03
N PRO A 7 0.50 3.12 -23.06
CA PRO A 7 1.31 3.23 -21.85
C PRO A 7 0.80 4.32 -20.90
N LEU A 8 0.20 5.39 -21.44
CA LEU A 8 -0.34 6.51 -20.66
C LEU A 8 -1.53 6.07 -19.79
N THR A 9 -2.41 5.22 -20.33
CA THR A 9 -3.54 4.67 -19.59
C THR A 9 -3.14 3.71 -18.47
N ILE A 10 -2.09 2.90 -18.65
CA ILE A 10 -1.62 1.95 -17.63
C ILE A 10 -0.96 2.69 -16.45
N ALA A 11 -0.17 3.74 -16.74
CA ALA A 11 0.44 4.57 -15.71
C ALA A 11 -0.61 5.30 -14.86
N LEU A 12 -1.69 5.79 -15.48
CA LEU A 12 -2.76 6.51 -14.80
C LEU A 12 -3.58 5.62 -13.85
N LEU A 13 -3.80 4.35 -14.23
CA LEU A 13 -4.53 3.37 -13.40
C LEU A 13 -3.72 2.91 -12.17
N ALA A 14 -2.40 2.83 -12.29
CA ALA A 14 -1.51 2.49 -11.17
C ALA A 14 -1.49 3.58 -10.09
N SER A 15 -1.64 4.85 -10.47
CA SER A 15 -1.66 5.97 -9.52
C SER A 15 -2.92 6.00 -8.64
N PHE A 16 -4.03 5.42 -9.12
CA PHE A 16 -5.33 5.48 -8.43
C PHE A 16 -5.51 4.42 -7.33
N LEU A 17 -4.74 3.33 -7.37
CA LEU A 17 -4.85 2.23 -6.39
C LEU A 17 -3.84 2.33 -5.23
N ALA A 18 -2.78 3.13 -5.39
CA ALA A 18 -1.79 3.37 -4.35
C ALA A 18 -2.31 4.05 -3.06
N PRO A 19 -3.27 5.01 -3.09
CA PRO A 19 -3.61 5.76 -1.88
C PRO A 19 -4.41 4.94 -0.85
N LEU A 20 -5.09 3.85 -1.26
CA LEU A 20 -5.97 3.10 -0.36
C LEU A 20 -5.19 2.38 0.75
N ALA A 21 -4.06 1.75 0.42
CA ALA A 21 -3.19 1.10 1.40
C ALA A 21 -2.45 2.11 2.29
N GLN A 22 -2.14 3.29 1.75
CA GLN A 22 -1.44 4.33 2.51
C GLN A 22 -2.33 5.08 3.50
N ALA A 23 -3.65 5.14 3.23
CA ALA A 23 -4.62 5.77 4.12
C ALA A 23 -4.77 4.96 5.43
N ASP A 24 -5.06 3.65 5.34
CA ASP A 24 -5.25 2.78 6.51
C ASP A 24 -4.02 2.77 7.45
N CYS A 25 -2.82 2.63 6.87
CA CYS A 25 -1.59 2.63 7.68
C CYS A 25 -1.25 4.01 8.29
N ALA A 26 -1.73 5.11 7.71
CA ALA A 26 -1.55 6.45 8.26
C ALA A 26 -2.53 6.73 9.41
N ASP A 27 -3.80 6.33 9.26
CA ASP A 27 -4.79 6.38 10.33
C ASP A 27 -4.37 5.53 11.54
N GLU A 28 -3.83 4.32 11.30
CA GLU A 28 -3.26 3.49 12.37
C GLU A 28 -2.08 4.16 13.08
N GLN A 29 -1.22 4.89 12.35
CA GLN A 29 -0.14 5.66 12.96
C GLN A 29 -0.71 6.75 13.88
N THR A 30 -1.65 7.57 13.38
CA THR A 30 -2.24 8.65 14.17
C THR A 30 -2.90 8.10 15.43
N TRP A 31 -3.66 7.00 15.32
CA TRP A 31 -4.27 6.34 16.47
C TRP A 31 -3.24 5.83 17.49
N CYS A 32 -2.14 5.24 17.00
CA CYS A 32 -1.05 4.76 17.85
C CYS A 32 -0.35 5.93 18.58
N GLU A 33 -0.08 7.02 17.88
CA GLU A 33 0.55 8.21 18.47
C GLU A 33 -0.34 8.86 19.54
N THR A 34 -1.65 9.00 19.29
CA THR A 34 -2.59 9.50 20.29
C THR A 34 -2.63 8.60 21.52
N LYS A 35 -2.58 7.27 21.34
CA LYS A 35 -2.47 6.33 22.48
C LYS A 35 -1.18 6.51 23.26
N CYS A 36 -0.06 6.76 22.59
CA CYS A 36 1.22 7.04 23.25
C CYS A 36 1.15 8.31 24.09
N GLU A 37 0.55 9.37 23.56
CA GLU A 37 0.35 10.64 24.28
C GLU A 37 -0.55 10.44 25.50
N VAL A 38 -1.68 9.73 25.35
CA VAL A 38 -2.58 9.43 26.47
C VAL A 38 -1.93 8.53 27.53
N LYS A 39 -1.11 7.57 27.11
CA LYS A 39 -0.47 6.61 28.03
C LYS A 39 0.73 7.21 28.77
N HIS A 40 1.43 8.17 28.16
CA HIS A 40 2.66 8.77 28.66
C HIS A 40 2.54 10.29 28.84
N MET A 41 1.36 10.77 29.28
CA MET A 41 1.01 12.20 29.45
C MET A 41 2.05 13.05 30.22
N THR A 42 2.85 12.44 31.11
CA THR A 42 3.82 13.14 31.96
C THR A 42 5.27 12.76 31.69
N ASP A 43 5.54 12.00 30.62
CA ASP A 43 6.88 11.47 30.31
C ASP A 43 7.15 11.55 28.80
N ASP A 44 7.74 12.68 28.37
CA ASP A 44 8.09 12.95 26.97
C ASP A 44 9.08 11.92 26.39
N ALA A 45 9.96 11.36 27.21
CA ALA A 45 10.92 10.34 26.76
C ALA A 45 10.18 9.04 26.43
N ALA A 46 9.21 8.65 27.26
CA ALA A 46 8.35 7.50 27.01
C ALA A 46 7.39 7.74 25.83
N VAL A 47 6.86 8.97 25.66
CA VAL A 47 6.09 9.35 24.46
C VAL A 47 6.94 9.15 23.21
N THR A 48 8.16 9.68 23.19
CA THR A 48 9.06 9.59 22.03
C THR A 48 9.42 8.13 21.70
N GLY A 49 9.77 7.34 22.73
CA GLY A 49 10.03 5.91 22.58
C GLY A 49 8.80 5.15 22.05
N CYS A 50 7.60 5.51 22.51
CA CYS A 50 6.35 4.91 22.04
C CYS A 50 6.05 5.30 20.59
N LYS A 51 6.17 6.58 20.21
CA LYS A 51 5.96 7.08 18.84
C LYS A 51 6.91 6.41 17.83
N SER A 52 8.16 6.13 18.20
CA SER A 52 9.09 5.40 17.34
C SER A 52 8.59 4.00 16.94
N LYS A 53 7.88 3.31 17.85
CA LYS A 53 7.25 2.00 17.57
C LYS A 53 6.06 2.15 16.62
N CYS A 54 5.29 3.23 16.74
CA CYS A 54 4.19 3.52 15.82
C CYS A 54 4.70 3.73 14.38
N VAL A 55 5.81 4.45 14.21
CA VAL A 55 6.45 4.63 12.89
C VAL A 55 6.94 3.30 12.32
N ALA A 56 7.55 2.44 13.15
CA ALA A 56 7.96 1.11 12.72
C ALA A 56 6.76 0.24 12.30
N ALA A 57 5.65 0.30 13.04
CA ALA A 57 4.41 -0.41 12.70
C ALA A 57 3.82 0.09 11.37
N ARG A 58 3.81 1.41 11.12
CA ARG A 58 3.40 1.97 9.83
C ARG A 58 4.27 1.48 8.69
N ALA A 59 5.58 1.42 8.88
CA ALA A 59 6.50 0.93 7.86
C ALA A 59 6.22 -0.54 7.52
N ALA A 60 5.97 -1.37 8.54
CA ALA A 60 5.58 -2.77 8.35
C ALA A 60 4.22 -2.90 7.62
N CYS A 61 3.22 -2.12 8.03
CA CYS A 61 1.90 -2.06 7.38
C CYS A 61 2.02 -1.68 5.89
N SER A 62 2.75 -0.62 5.60
CA SER A 62 2.96 -0.13 4.22
C SER A 62 3.69 -1.15 3.36
N THR A 63 4.67 -1.86 3.94
CA THR A 63 5.42 -2.91 3.23
C THR A 63 4.53 -4.12 2.94
N LYS A 64 3.71 -4.55 3.92
CA LYS A 64 2.78 -5.67 3.74
C LYS A 64 1.74 -5.36 2.67
N ALA A 65 1.11 -4.19 2.73
CA ALA A 65 0.11 -3.78 1.75
C ALA A 65 0.71 -3.64 0.34
N GLY A 66 1.93 -3.13 0.22
CA GLY A 66 2.66 -3.09 -1.05
C GLY A 66 2.98 -4.48 -1.61
N ALA A 67 3.39 -5.41 -0.75
CA ALA A 67 3.68 -6.79 -1.15
C ALA A 67 2.44 -7.56 -1.60
N GLU A 68 1.32 -7.43 -0.87
CA GLU A 68 0.04 -8.04 -1.23
C GLU A 68 -0.48 -7.49 -2.56
N THR A 69 -0.42 -6.17 -2.75
CA THR A 69 -0.83 -5.52 -4.01
C THR A 69 0.00 -6.02 -5.20
N ALA A 70 1.32 -6.12 -5.05
CA ALA A 70 2.21 -6.62 -6.10
C ALA A 70 1.95 -8.11 -6.45
N TRP A 71 1.64 -8.92 -5.43
CA TRP A 71 1.31 -10.33 -5.62
C TRP A 71 -0.01 -10.52 -6.38
N ASP A 72 -1.07 -9.80 -5.98
CA ASP A 72 -2.37 -9.88 -6.65
C ASP A 72 -2.30 -9.36 -8.10
N ALA A 73 -1.53 -8.29 -8.35
CA ALA A 73 -1.28 -7.79 -9.70
C ALA A 73 -0.57 -8.84 -10.58
N THR A 74 0.42 -9.55 -10.02
CA THR A 74 1.15 -10.61 -10.72
C THR A 74 0.24 -11.79 -11.05
N LYS A 75 -0.59 -12.21 -10.09
CA LYS A 75 -1.55 -13.30 -10.28
C LYS A 75 -2.57 -12.97 -11.37
N LYS A 76 -3.07 -11.73 -11.39
CA LYS A 76 -3.99 -11.23 -12.41
C LYS A 76 -3.35 -11.21 -13.80
N ALA A 77 -2.14 -10.67 -13.92
CA ALA A 77 -1.41 -10.65 -15.19
C ALA A 77 -1.13 -12.05 -15.76
N ALA A 78 -0.83 -13.03 -14.90
CA ALA A 78 -0.65 -14.42 -15.30
C ALA A 78 -1.96 -15.06 -15.81
N GLN A 79 -3.09 -14.77 -15.15
CA GLN A 79 -4.41 -15.24 -15.59
C GLN A 79 -4.85 -14.60 -16.91
N ASP A 80 -4.63 -13.30 -17.08
CA ASP A 80 -4.95 -12.57 -18.31
C ASP A 80 -4.11 -13.10 -19.49
N THR A 81 -2.82 -13.33 -19.28
CA THR A 81 -1.93 -13.94 -20.29
C THR A 81 -2.41 -15.33 -20.70
N LYS A 82 -2.75 -16.18 -19.72
CA LYS A 82 -3.28 -17.54 -19.99
C LYS A 82 -4.57 -17.49 -20.80
N SER A 83 -5.45 -16.54 -20.49
CA SER A 83 -6.74 -16.37 -21.17
C SER A 83 -6.57 -15.86 -22.60
N PHE A 84 -5.62 -14.94 -22.83
CA PHE A 84 -5.28 -14.44 -24.16
C PHE A 84 -4.76 -15.54 -25.09
N PHE A 85 -3.82 -16.36 -24.63
CA PHE A 85 -3.31 -17.48 -25.43
C PHE A 85 -4.38 -18.53 -25.73
N LYS A 86 -5.29 -18.79 -24.79
CA LYS A 86 -6.41 -19.72 -25.01
C LYS A 86 -7.37 -19.22 -26.11
N GLY A 87 -7.71 -17.94 -26.10
CA GLY A 87 -8.55 -17.33 -27.15
C GLY A 87 -7.86 -17.18 -28.51
N LEU A 88 -6.54 -17.37 -28.59
CA LEU A 88 -5.76 -17.37 -29.84
C LEU A 88 -5.59 -18.78 -30.44
N THR A 89 -5.91 -19.82 -29.68
CA THR A 89 -5.77 -21.23 -30.09
C THR A 89 -7.10 -21.93 -30.34
N GLU A 90 -8.22 -21.23 -30.17
CA GLU A 90 -9.58 -21.59 -30.64
C GLU A 90 -9.92 -20.80 -31.91
#